data_AF-A0A0C9SER1-F1
#
_entry.id   AF-A0A0C9SER1-F1
#
_cell.length_a   1.000
_cell.length_b   1.000
_cell.length_c   1.000
_cell.angle_alpha   90.00
_cell.angle_beta   90.00
_cell.angle_gamma   90.00
#
_symmetry.space_group_name_H-M   'P 1'
#
loop_
_entity.id
_entity.type
_entity.pdbx_description
1 polymer ?
#
loop_
_entity_poly.entity_id
_entity_poly.type
_entity_poly.pdbx_seq_one_letter_code
_entity_poly.pdbx_strand_id
1 'polypeptide(L)'
;MSRFYFFVVNSVLIFYVLGSSAQAGATGSPCESDADCRRASHYACHNHSCACQIGYHEELVNSSLSCVFVGVPVGERCLSDESCINRNRSHCGSRHVCVCRRGYYEH
;
A
#
# COMPACT_ATOMS: atom_id res chain seq x y z
N MET A 1 -37.47 29.25 16.30
CA MET A 1 -36.41 28.24 16.49
C MET A 1 -35.11 28.77 15.88
N SER A 2 -34.04 28.77 16.68
CA SER A 2 -32.97 29.75 16.64
C SER A 2 -32.00 29.59 15.46
N ARG A 3 -31.73 30.70 14.75
CA ARG A 3 -30.81 30.82 13.58
C ARG A 3 -29.42 30.26 13.88
N PHE A 4 -29.02 30.23 15.15
CA PHE A 4 -27.79 29.62 15.66
C PHE A 4 -27.69 28.12 15.39
N TYR A 5 -28.81 27.37 15.43
CA TYR A 5 -28.80 25.92 15.21
C TYR A 5 -28.46 25.56 13.76
N PHE A 6 -28.94 26.39 12.82
CA PHE A 6 -28.61 26.24 11.39
C PHE A 6 -27.12 26.46 11.14
N PHE A 7 -26.52 27.48 11.76
CA PHE A 7 -25.08 27.74 11.62
C PHE A 7 -24.24 26.60 12.20
N VAL A 8 -24.58 26.05 13.37
CA VAL A 8 -23.82 24.94 13.97
C VAL A 8 -23.91 23.66 13.12
N VAL A 9 -25.10 23.30 12.63
CA VAL A 9 -25.28 22.13 11.75
C VAL A 9 -24.53 22.30 10.43
N ASN A 10 -24.56 23.50 9.84
CA ASN A 10 -23.86 23.80 8.60
C ASN A 10 -22.33 23.79 8.81
N SER A 11 -21.84 24.33 9.93
CA SER A 11 -20.42 24.28 10.32
C SER A 11 -19.93 22.85 10.48
N VAL A 12 -20.70 22.00 11.16
CA VAL A 12 -20.38 20.58 11.36
C VAL A 12 -20.34 19.83 10.02
N LEU A 13 -21.32 20.06 9.13
CA LEU A 13 -21.32 19.53 7.76
C LEU A 13 -20.08 19.97 6.96
N ILE A 14 -19.68 21.24 7.09
CA ILE A 14 -18.47 21.76 6.44
C ILE A 14 -17.21 21.10 7.02
N PHE A 15 -17.10 20.91 8.34
CA PHE A 15 -15.98 20.19 8.95
C PHE A 15 -15.94 18.70 8.56
N TYR A 16 -17.08 18.02 8.42
CA TYR A 16 -17.15 16.65 7.90
C TYR A 16 -16.66 16.56 6.45
N VAL A 17 -16.95 17.56 5.62
CA VAL A 17 -16.50 17.61 4.20
C VAL A 17 -15.03 18.04 4.05
N LEU A 18 -14.51 18.85 4.98
CA LEU A 18 -13.10 19.29 4.97
C LEU A 18 -12.13 18.24 5.56
N GLY A 19 -12.62 17.30 6.37
CA GLY A 19 -11.84 16.17 6.90
C GLY A 19 -11.45 15.12 5.85
N SER A 20 -12.08 15.13 4.68
CA SER A 20 -11.80 14.20 3.57
C SER A 20 -10.66 14.62 2.63
N SER A 21 -9.83 15.60 3.02
CA SER A 21 -8.68 16.04 2.23
C SER A 21 -7.39 15.24 2.46
N ALA A 22 -7.44 14.14 3.23
CA ALA A 22 -6.43 13.10 3.08
C ALA A 22 -6.43 12.68 1.60
N GLN A 23 -5.30 12.77 0.91
CA GLN A 23 -5.17 12.28 -0.47
C GLN A 23 -5.63 10.81 -0.52
N ALA A 24 -6.92 10.59 -0.78
CA ALA A 24 -7.50 9.25 -0.75
C ALA A 24 -6.82 8.42 -1.85
N GLY A 25 -6.12 7.37 -1.44
CA GLY A 25 -5.37 6.47 -2.32
C GLY A 25 -3.89 6.78 -2.56
N ALA A 26 -3.23 7.57 -1.70
CA ALA A 26 -1.77 7.63 -1.62
C ALA A 26 -1.24 6.72 -0.49
N THR A 27 0.06 6.39 -0.50
CA THR A 27 0.72 5.65 0.58
C THR A 27 0.48 6.32 1.92
N GLY A 28 0.13 5.52 2.94
CA GLY A 28 -0.12 6.02 4.28
C GLY A 28 -1.55 6.50 4.52
N SER A 29 -2.36 6.70 3.48
CA SER A 29 -3.75 7.11 3.63
C SER A 29 -4.58 6.04 4.34
N PRO A 30 -5.54 6.42 5.19
CA PRO A 30 -6.38 5.46 5.90
C PRO A 30 -7.30 4.70 4.93
N CYS A 31 -7.52 3.42 5.20
CA CYS A 31 -8.41 2.55 4.43
C CYS A 31 -9.12 1.53 5.31
N GLU A 32 -10.31 1.09 4.88
CA GLU A 32 -11.00 -0.08 5.45
C GLU A 32 -10.93 -1.28 4.51
N SER A 33 -10.79 -1.03 3.21
CA SER A 33 -10.70 -2.04 2.17
C SER A 33 -9.73 -1.64 1.07
N ASP A 34 -9.23 -2.62 0.30
CA ASP A 34 -8.41 -2.38 -0.90
C ASP A 34 -9.11 -1.45 -1.90
N ALA A 35 -10.44 -1.42 -1.86
CA ALA A 35 -11.26 -0.55 -2.69
C ALA A 35 -11.05 0.95 -2.36
N ASP A 36 -10.53 1.28 -1.18
CA ASP A 36 -10.27 2.66 -0.77
C ASP A 36 -8.91 3.16 -1.32
N CYS A 37 -8.00 2.22 -1.62
CA CYS A 37 -6.69 2.49 -2.21
C CYS A 37 -6.72 2.56 -3.75
N ARG A 38 -7.91 2.47 -4.37
CA ARG A 38 -8.14 2.35 -5.83
C ARG A 38 -7.57 3.47 -6.70
N ARG A 39 -7.14 4.60 -6.15
CA ARG A 39 -6.64 5.73 -6.95
C ARG A 39 -5.27 5.43 -7.59
N ALA A 40 -4.55 4.41 -7.11
CA ALA A 40 -3.28 4.01 -7.67
C ALA A 40 -3.20 2.48 -7.85
N SER A 41 -2.74 2.04 -9.02
CA SER A 41 -2.53 0.62 -9.33
C SER A 41 -1.49 0.02 -8.38
N HIS A 42 -1.68 -1.24 -7.99
CA HIS A 42 -0.77 -2.01 -7.13
C HIS A 42 -0.68 -1.55 -5.67
N TYR A 43 -1.72 -0.85 -5.18
CA TYR A 43 -1.91 -0.55 -3.76
C TYR A 43 -2.96 -1.48 -3.14
N ALA A 44 -2.78 -1.81 -1.86
CA ALA A 44 -3.71 -2.59 -1.05
C ALA A 44 -3.82 -2.00 0.35
N CYS A 45 -4.91 -2.32 1.04
CA CYS A 45 -5.12 -1.89 2.40
C CYS A 45 -4.43 -2.86 3.37
N HIS A 46 -3.41 -2.36 4.06
CA HIS A 46 -2.64 -3.12 5.03
C HIS A 46 -2.62 -2.39 6.37
N ASN A 47 -3.07 -3.06 7.44
CA ASN A 47 -3.19 -2.46 8.79
C ASN A 47 -3.94 -1.10 8.79
N HIS A 48 -5.07 -1.03 8.09
CA HIS A 48 -5.87 0.21 7.94
C HIS A 48 -5.15 1.37 7.24
N SER A 49 -4.06 1.08 6.52
CA SER A 49 -3.30 2.06 5.74
C SER A 49 -3.04 1.55 4.32
N CYS A 50 -3.16 2.41 3.32
CA CYS A 50 -2.81 2.07 1.96
C CYS A 50 -1.29 1.91 1.82
N ALA A 51 -0.88 0.74 1.37
CA ALA A 51 0.52 0.39 1.10
C ALA A 51 0.65 -0.30 -0.26
N CYS A 52 1.88 -0.39 -0.78
CA CYS A 52 2.13 -1.19 -1.98
C CYS A 52 1.79 -2.66 -1.72
N GLN A 53 1.23 -3.31 -2.73
CA GLN A 53 1.00 -4.75 -2.71
C GLN A 53 2.32 -5.51 -2.52
N ILE A 54 2.22 -6.73 -2.00
CA ILE A 54 3.38 -7.61 -1.82
C ILE A 54 4.13 -7.75 -3.16
N GLY A 55 5.44 -7.52 -3.12
CA GLY A 55 6.31 -7.54 -4.29
C GLY A 55 6.45 -6.19 -5.01
N TYR A 56 5.73 -5.16 -4.57
CA TYR A 56 5.87 -3.79 -5.04
C TYR A 56 6.52 -2.92 -3.96
N HIS A 57 7.35 -1.98 -4.40
CA HIS A 57 7.94 -0.97 -3.54
C HIS A 57 7.60 0.42 -4.07
N GLU A 58 7.44 1.38 -3.16
CA GLU A 58 7.20 2.76 -3.52
C GLU A 58 8.48 3.37 -4.10
N GLU A 59 8.40 3.87 -5.33
CA GLU A 59 9.50 4.56 -6.00
C GLU A 59 9.02 5.88 -6.62
N LEU A 60 9.90 6.86 -6.67
CA LEU A 60 9.62 8.16 -7.27
C LEU A 60 9.84 8.07 -8.80
N VAL A 61 8.75 7.94 -9.54
CA VAL A 61 8.76 7.86 -11.01
C VAL A 61 8.18 9.16 -11.58
N ASN A 62 8.98 9.91 -12.35
CA ASN A 62 8.54 11.16 -12.97
C ASN A 62 7.88 12.16 -11.99
N SER A 63 8.50 12.35 -10.81
CA SER A 63 8.02 13.23 -9.74
C SER A 63 6.69 12.79 -9.08
N SER A 64 6.27 11.54 -9.26
CA SER A 64 5.11 10.94 -8.60
C SER A 64 5.53 9.64 -7.89
N LEU A 65 5.01 9.40 -6.68
CA LEU A 65 5.23 8.14 -5.98
C LEU A 65 4.36 7.05 -6.62
N SER A 66 4.98 5.96 -7.04
CA SER A 66 4.32 4.84 -7.69
C SER A 66 4.84 3.52 -7.14
N CYS A 67 3.96 2.53 -7.00
CA CYS A 67 4.36 1.18 -6.65
C CYS A 67 4.96 0.49 -7.86
N VAL A 68 6.25 0.19 -7.82
CA VAL A 68 6.98 -0.51 -8.88
C VAL A 68 7.23 -1.95 -8.42
N PHE A 69 7.03 -2.91 -9.31
CA PHE A 69 7.31 -4.31 -9.00
C PHE A 69 8.81 -4.54 -8.86
N VAL A 70 9.25 -4.92 -7.66
CA VAL A 70 10.66 -5.21 -7.34
C VAL A 70 10.92 -6.70 -7.08
N GLY A 71 9.85 -7.50 -7.00
CA GLY A 71 9.90 -8.93 -6.70
C GLY A 71 9.40 -9.24 -5.29
N VAL A 72 8.87 -10.45 -5.12
CA VAL A 72 8.26 -10.97 -3.89
C VAL A 72 9.31 -11.11 -2.77
N PRO A 73 9.08 -10.54 -1.58
CA PRO A 73 10.04 -10.61 -0.48
C PRO A 73 10.21 -12.03 0.06
N VAL A 74 11.28 -12.24 0.83
CA VAL A 74 11.55 -13.52 1.48
C VAL A 74 10.44 -13.82 2.50
N GLY A 75 10.06 -15.10 2.62
CA GLY A 75 8.94 -15.53 3.47
C GLY A 75 7.57 -15.48 2.79
N GLU A 76 7.44 -14.77 1.66
CA GLU A 76 6.19 -14.68 0.90
C GLU A 76 6.08 -15.72 -0.22
N ARG A 77 4.84 -15.97 -0.67
CA ARG A 77 4.55 -16.99 -1.69
C ARG A 77 5.02 -16.59 -3.09
N CYS A 78 5.63 -17.54 -3.80
CA CYS A 78 6.16 -17.36 -5.15
C CYS A 78 5.69 -18.44 -6.13
N LEU A 79 5.67 -18.08 -7.42
CA LEU A 79 5.39 -19.02 -8.51
C LEU A 79 6.66 -19.61 -9.11
N SER A 80 7.71 -18.79 -9.27
CA SER A 80 9.01 -19.18 -9.79
C SER A 80 10.13 -18.36 -9.16
N ASP A 81 11.39 -18.76 -9.40
CA ASP A 81 12.58 -18.04 -8.94
C ASP A 81 12.61 -16.56 -9.38
N GLU A 82 12.08 -16.28 -10.57
CA GLU A 82 11.97 -14.92 -11.14
C GLU A 82 10.95 -14.05 -10.40
N SER A 83 10.04 -14.66 -9.63
CA SER A 83 9.07 -13.92 -8.84
C SER A 83 9.72 -13.27 -7.61
N CYS A 84 10.81 -13.83 -7.09
CA CYS A 84 11.41 -13.41 -5.82
C CYS A 84 12.29 -12.17 -5.94
N ILE A 85 12.33 -11.36 -4.87
CA ILE A 85 13.14 -10.15 -4.79
C ILE A 85 14.61 -10.51 -4.89
N ASN A 86 15.33 -9.87 -5.81
CA ASN A 86 16.76 -10.12 -6.01
C ASN A 86 17.09 -11.60 -6.31
N ARG A 87 16.83 -12.03 -7.55
CA ARG A 87 17.07 -13.39 -8.09
C ARG A 87 18.46 -13.98 -7.82
N ASN A 88 19.47 -13.14 -7.64
CA ASN A 88 20.84 -13.56 -7.33
C ASN A 88 21.02 -13.97 -5.87
N ARG A 89 20.14 -13.52 -4.98
CA ARG A 89 20.23 -13.73 -3.53
C ARG A 89 19.05 -14.52 -2.96
N SER A 90 17.93 -14.56 -3.65
CA SER A 90 16.76 -15.35 -3.30
C SER A 90 16.37 -16.31 -4.44
N HIS A 91 15.53 -17.30 -4.11
CA HIS A 91 14.91 -18.21 -5.07
C HIS A 91 13.58 -18.73 -4.51
N CYS A 92 12.76 -19.33 -5.36
CA CYS A 92 11.50 -19.91 -4.95
C CYS A 92 11.74 -21.32 -4.38
N GLY A 93 11.62 -21.44 -3.06
CA GLY A 93 11.88 -22.69 -2.36
C GLY A 93 10.80 -23.74 -2.61
N SER A 94 11.05 -24.97 -2.14
CA SER A 94 10.17 -26.13 -2.33
C SER A 94 8.74 -25.97 -1.80
N ARG A 95 8.50 -24.98 -0.95
CA ARG A 95 7.17 -24.66 -0.39
C ARG A 95 6.45 -23.55 -1.17
N HIS A 96 6.92 -23.19 -2.35
CA HIS A 96 6.44 -22.02 -3.09
C HIS A 96 6.55 -20.74 -2.26
N VAL A 97 7.65 -20.61 -1.53
CA VAL A 97 7.96 -19.45 -0.69
C VAL A 97 9.34 -18.94 -1.06
N CYS A 98 9.50 -17.64 -1.22
CA CYS A 98 10.79 -17.03 -1.49
C CYS A 98 11.72 -17.24 -0.29
N VAL A 99 12.89 -17.79 -0.54
CA VAL A 99 13.91 -18.06 0.48
C VAL A 99 15.28 -17.58 0.01
N CYS A 100 16.12 -17.19 0.96
CA CYS A 100 17.50 -16.82 0.70
C CYS A 100 18.27 -18.01 0.11
N ARG A 101 19.11 -17.74 -0.89
CA ARG A 101 20.14 -18.69 -1.34
C ARG A 101 21.16 -18.89 -0.22
N ARG A 102 21.85 -20.04 -0.24
CA ARG A 102 22.87 -20.36 0.77
C ARG A 102 23.90 -19.23 0.87
N GLY A 103 24.16 -18.77 2.09
CA GLY A 103 25.11 -17.68 2.38
C GLY A 103 24.49 -16.28 2.45
N TYR A 104 23.18 -16.13 2.21
CA TYR A 104 22.46 -14.87 2.38
C TYR A 104 21.46 -14.94 3.54
N TYR A 105 21.21 -13.79 4.17
CA TYR A 105 20.24 -13.62 5.26
C TYR A 105 19.44 -12.33 5.05
N GLU A 106 18.21 -12.33 5.53
CA GLU A 106 17.37 -11.14 5.61
C GLU A 106 17.76 -10.36 6.87
N HIS A 107 17.91 -9.04 6.76
CA HIS A 107 18.50 -8.18 7.78
C HIS A 107 17.46 -7.37 8.54
#